data_AF-A0A4W5NWN2-F1
#
_entry.id   AF-A0A4W5NWN2-F1
#
_cell.length_a   1.000
_cell.length_b   1.000
_cell.length_c   1.000
_cell.angle_alpha   90.00
_cell.angle_beta   90.00
_cell.angle_gamma   90.00
#
_symmetry.space_group_name_H-M   'P 1'
#
loop_
_entity.id
_entity.type
_entity.pdbx_description
1 polymer ?
#
loop_
_entity_poly.entity_id
_entity_poly.type
_entity_poly.pdbx_seq_one_letter_code
_entity_poly.pdbx_strand_id
1 'polypeptide(L)'
;MITKPAGSPDVHELIISKEEFERKERNKEDIYSGFIRNRKMGDSSHVRDDEERFLHGLIAEEVGKDSFTAVVVTGVQPEHITFLKQDFHLWTRELAHLYHYYIHGLNGNDMKASNRNSDCVSNIDIQVRWSLYLNNHVIVILW
;
A
#
# COMPACT_ATOMS: atom_id res chain seq x y z
N MET A 1 -7.49 3.74 2.66
CA MET A 1 -7.18 2.39 3.17
C MET A 1 -8.23 1.43 2.67
N ILE A 2 -7.83 0.25 2.19
CA ILE A 2 -8.71 -0.79 1.66
C ILE A 2 -8.28 -2.09 2.35
N THR A 3 -9.17 -2.78 3.06
CA THR A 3 -8.82 -4.00 3.78
C THR A 3 -9.92 -5.04 3.73
N LYS A 4 -9.51 -6.31 3.70
CA LYS A 4 -10.41 -7.46 3.83
C LYS A 4 -9.78 -8.47 4.79
N PRO A 5 -10.39 -8.71 5.97
CA PRO A 5 -10.00 -9.81 6.84
C PRO A 5 -10.31 -11.18 6.23
N ALA A 6 -9.54 -12.19 6.62
CA ALA A 6 -9.84 -13.58 6.29
C ALA A 6 -11.24 -13.96 6.80
N GLY A 7 -12.04 -14.65 5.98
CA GLY A 7 -13.42 -15.01 6.30
C GLY A 7 -14.44 -13.86 6.27
N SER A 8 -14.03 -12.59 6.13
CA SER A 8 -14.98 -11.50 5.84
C SER A 8 -15.50 -11.62 4.40
N PRO A 9 -16.81 -11.49 4.16
CA PRO A 9 -17.35 -11.46 2.79
C PRO A 9 -17.07 -10.12 2.09
N ASP A 10 -16.85 -9.05 2.86
CA ASP A 10 -16.79 -7.67 2.38
C ASP A 10 -15.39 -7.07 2.51
N VAL A 11 -15.08 -6.16 1.58
CA VAL A 11 -13.94 -5.25 1.63
C VAL A 11 -14.38 -3.96 2.32
N HIS A 12 -13.54 -3.46 3.24
CA HIS A 12 -13.77 -2.24 4.01
C HIS A 12 -12.82 -1.13 3.55
N GLU A 13 -13.38 0.01 3.17
CA GLU A 13 -12.64 1.17 2.71
C GLU A 13 -12.86 2.38 3.61
N LEU A 14 -11.76 3.05 3.96
CA LEU A 14 -11.77 4.30 4.70
C LEU A 14 -10.86 5.31 4.01
N ILE A 15 -11.39 6.49 3.74
CA ILE A 15 -10.65 7.63 3.19
C ILE A 15 -10.44 8.65 4.30
N ILE A 16 -9.18 9.07 4.48
CA ILE A 16 -8.80 10.15 5.37
C ILE A 16 -7.96 11.10 4.52
N SER A 17 -8.43 12.33 4.34
CA SER A 17 -7.77 13.33 3.50
C SER A 17 -7.83 14.70 4.14
N LYS A 18 -6.87 15.56 3.77
CA LYS A 18 -6.83 16.94 4.21
C LYS A 18 -8.08 17.69 3.74
N GLU A 19 -8.49 17.44 2.50
CA GLU A 19 -9.61 18.09 1.82
C GLU A 19 -10.92 17.84 2.57
N GLU A 20 -11.13 16.61 3.06
CA GLU A 20 -12.33 16.24 3.80
C GLU A 20 -12.38 16.87 5.19
N PHE A 21 -11.23 16.99 5.87
CA PHE A 21 -11.15 17.72 7.14
C PHE A 21 -11.47 19.21 6.97
N GLU A 22 -10.86 19.87 5.99
CA GLU A 22 -11.12 21.29 5.73
C GLU A 22 -12.59 21.53 5.30
N ARG A 23 -13.18 20.60 4.54
CA ARG A 23 -14.60 20.66 4.16
C ARG A 23 -15.51 20.58 5.40
N LYS A 24 -15.26 19.63 6.30
CA LYS A 24 -16.01 19.47 7.56
C LYS A 24 -15.87 20.67 8.48
N GLU A 25 -14.66 21.21 8.60
CA GLU A 25 -14.39 22.42 9.38
C GLU A 25 -15.19 23.62 8.84
N ARG A 26 -15.12 23.89 7.53
CA ARG A 26 -15.89 24.96 6.89
C ARG A 26 -17.39 24.81 7.09
N ASN A 27 -17.89 23.57 7.05
CA ASN A 27 -19.31 23.26 7.19
C ASN A 27 -19.78 23.13 8.65
N LYS A 28 -18.88 23.19 9.63
CA LYS A 28 -19.15 22.94 11.06
C LYS A 28 -19.74 21.55 11.33
N GLU A 29 -19.27 20.55 10.58
CA GLU A 29 -19.59 19.14 10.77
C GLU A 29 -18.70 18.54 11.88
N ASP A 30 -19.06 17.34 12.38
CA ASP A 30 -18.19 16.60 13.29
C ASP A 30 -16.94 16.09 12.56
N ILE A 31 -15.80 16.70 12.92
CA ILE A 31 -14.48 16.49 12.31
C ILE A 31 -14.06 15.02 12.31
N TYR A 32 -14.36 14.27 13.37
CA TYR A 32 -13.90 12.89 13.53
C TYR A 32 -14.98 11.84 13.22
N SER A 33 -16.15 12.29 12.74
CA SER A 33 -17.17 11.40 12.21
C SER A 33 -16.90 11.07 10.73
N GLY A 34 -17.30 9.90 10.27
CA GLY A 34 -17.09 9.47 8.88
C GLY A 34 -17.81 8.17 8.56
N PHE A 35 -17.57 7.62 7.39
CA PHE A 35 -18.17 6.38 6.93
C PHE A 35 -17.12 5.42 6.39
N ILE A 36 -17.27 4.14 6.75
CA ILE A 36 -16.51 3.03 6.16
C ILE A 36 -17.36 2.44 5.06
N ARG A 37 -16.86 2.45 3.83
CA ARG A 37 -17.53 1.84 2.70
C ARG A 37 -17.28 0.33 2.69
N ASN A 38 -18.36 -0.42 2.81
CA ASN A 38 -18.34 -1.87 2.66
C ASN A 38 -18.78 -2.22 1.24
N ARG A 39 -18.00 -3.06 0.55
CA ARG A 39 -18.30 -3.47 -0.83
C ARG A 39 -17.82 -4.88 -1.12
N LYS A 40 -18.30 -5.45 -2.22
CA LYS A 40 -17.80 -6.73 -2.73
C LYS A 40 -16.39 -6.56 -3.30
N MET A 41 -15.62 -7.65 -3.28
CA MET A 41 -14.33 -7.72 -3.95
C MET A 41 -14.47 -7.41 -5.45
N GLY A 42 -13.54 -6.62 -5.99
CA GLY A 42 -13.55 -6.25 -7.41
C GLY A 42 -14.59 -5.19 -7.81
N ASP A 43 -15.46 -4.75 -6.89
CA ASP A 43 -16.44 -3.69 -7.19
C ASP A 43 -15.80 -2.29 -7.12
N SER A 44 -15.38 -1.77 -8.27
CA SER A 44 -14.84 -0.42 -8.40
C SER A 44 -15.88 0.61 -8.90
N SER A 45 -17.18 0.33 -8.83
CA SER A 45 -18.24 1.20 -9.38
C SER A 45 -18.29 2.59 -8.74
N HIS A 46 -17.75 2.71 -7.54
CA HIS A 46 -17.68 3.94 -6.78
C HIS A 46 -16.55 4.89 -7.24
N VAL A 47 -15.57 4.39 -7.99
CA VAL A 47 -14.46 5.18 -8.55
C VAL A 47 -15.00 5.89 -9.79
N ARG A 48 -15.24 7.19 -9.67
CA ARG A 48 -15.81 8.02 -10.75
C ARG A 48 -14.84 9.08 -11.26
N ASP A 49 -13.81 9.36 -10.48
CA ASP A 49 -12.82 10.37 -10.81
C ASP A 49 -11.76 9.80 -11.76
N ASP A 50 -11.50 10.51 -12.85
CA ASP A 50 -10.45 10.14 -13.79
C ASP A 50 -9.05 10.19 -13.12
N GLU A 51 -8.88 11.02 -12.09
CA GLU A 51 -7.65 11.10 -11.30
C GLU A 51 -7.40 9.85 -10.46
N GLU A 52 -8.46 9.11 -10.13
CA GLU A 52 -8.40 7.89 -9.32
C GLU A 52 -8.49 6.61 -10.18
N ARG A 53 -8.40 6.74 -11.50
CA ARG A 53 -8.60 5.62 -12.45
C ARG A 53 -7.67 4.43 -12.21
N PHE A 54 -6.49 4.65 -11.62
CA PHE A 54 -5.56 3.58 -11.23
C PHE A 54 -6.17 2.61 -10.20
N LEU A 55 -7.16 3.04 -9.41
CA LEU A 55 -7.85 2.19 -8.44
C LEU A 55 -8.62 1.04 -9.11
N HIS A 56 -9.09 1.19 -10.35
CA HIS A 56 -9.75 0.08 -11.05
C HIS A 56 -8.84 -1.14 -11.19
N GLY A 57 -7.56 -0.93 -11.52
CA GLY A 57 -6.58 -2.01 -11.60
C GLY A 57 -6.33 -2.64 -10.24
N LEU A 58 -6.10 -1.80 -9.23
CA LEU A 58 -5.85 -2.25 -7.85
C LEU A 58 -7.02 -3.07 -7.27
N ILE A 59 -8.26 -2.60 -7.49
CA ILE A 59 -9.48 -3.27 -7.01
C ILE A 59 -9.70 -4.59 -7.77
N ALA A 60 -9.34 -4.67 -9.05
CA ALA A 60 -9.44 -5.92 -9.82
C ALA A 60 -8.51 -7.01 -9.27
N GLU A 61 -7.34 -6.64 -8.73
CA GLU A 61 -6.39 -7.59 -8.12
C GLU A 61 -6.88 -8.20 -6.79
N GLU A 62 -7.98 -7.73 -6.23
CA GLU A 62 -8.54 -8.27 -4.98
C GLU A 62 -9.11 -9.68 -5.17
N VAL A 63 -9.56 -9.99 -6.39
CA VAL A 63 -10.23 -11.26 -6.70
C VAL A 63 -9.25 -12.42 -6.49
N GLY A 64 -9.62 -13.34 -5.60
CA GLY A 64 -8.81 -14.51 -5.26
C GLY A 64 -7.93 -14.33 -4.02
N LYS A 65 -7.87 -13.12 -3.43
CA LYS A 65 -7.18 -12.88 -2.16
C LYS A 65 -8.13 -13.16 -0.99
N ASP A 66 -7.77 -14.08 -0.09
CA ASP A 66 -8.57 -14.36 1.10
C ASP A 66 -8.52 -13.21 2.11
N SER A 67 -7.34 -12.60 2.28
CA SER A 67 -7.14 -11.41 3.10
C SER A 67 -6.10 -10.48 2.50
N PHE A 68 -6.27 -9.17 2.67
CA PHE A 68 -5.29 -8.17 2.24
C PHE A 68 -5.50 -6.84 2.95
N THR A 69 -4.46 -6.00 2.95
CA THR A 69 -4.57 -4.57 3.28
C THR A 69 -3.76 -3.75 2.29
N ALA A 70 -4.40 -2.79 1.64
CA ALA A 70 -3.78 -1.84 0.75
C ALA A 70 -3.86 -0.41 1.31
N VAL A 71 -2.72 0.27 1.34
CA VAL A 71 -2.62 1.68 1.67
C VAL A 71 -2.29 2.44 0.40
N VAL A 72 -3.22 3.30 -0.02
CA VAL A 72 -3.09 4.16 -1.19
C VAL A 72 -2.88 5.58 -0.68
N VAL A 73 -1.76 6.19 -1.08
CA VAL A 73 -1.43 7.59 -0.77
C VAL A 73 -1.47 8.39 -2.07
N THR A 74 -2.36 9.37 -2.12
CA THR A 74 -2.51 10.35 -3.20
C THR A 74 -2.01 11.73 -2.74
N GLY A 75 -1.88 12.69 -3.66
CA GLY A 75 -1.38 14.04 -3.32
C GLY A 75 0.07 14.05 -2.84
N VAL A 76 0.89 13.10 -3.32
CA VAL A 76 2.31 13.01 -2.93
C VAL A 76 3.06 14.24 -3.43
N GLN A 77 3.87 14.86 -2.56
CA GLN A 77 4.62 16.06 -2.90
C GLN A 77 5.64 15.82 -4.03
N PRO A 78 5.76 16.73 -5.02
CA PRO A 78 6.67 16.59 -6.17
C PRO A 78 8.13 16.31 -5.79
N GLU A 79 8.64 16.90 -4.70
CA GLU A 79 9.99 16.62 -4.22
C GLU A 79 10.20 15.15 -3.84
N HIS A 80 9.24 14.53 -3.16
CA HIS A 80 9.32 13.13 -2.77
C HIS A 80 9.27 12.21 -3.99
N ILE A 81 8.45 12.55 -4.98
CA ILE A 81 8.39 11.79 -6.24
C ILE A 81 9.71 11.88 -6.99
N THR A 82 10.32 13.06 -7.02
CA THR A 82 11.60 13.29 -7.68
C THR A 82 12.68 12.44 -7.04
N PHE A 83 12.77 12.46 -5.72
CA PHE A 83 13.70 11.62 -4.96
C PHE A 83 13.46 10.12 -5.19
N LEU A 84 12.21 9.65 -5.08
CA LEU A 84 11.87 8.24 -5.26
C LEU A 84 12.23 7.71 -6.66
N LYS A 85 12.18 8.59 -7.68
CA LYS A 85 12.57 8.27 -9.06
C LYS A 85 14.08 8.28 -9.27
N GLN A 86 14.77 9.32 -8.80
CA GLN A 86 16.19 9.54 -9.07
C GLN A 86 17.08 8.59 -8.27
N ASP A 87 16.72 8.35 -7.02
CA ASP A 87 17.55 7.63 -6.05
C ASP A 87 16.99 6.24 -5.72
N PHE A 88 16.33 5.58 -6.70
CA PHE A 88 15.64 4.31 -6.49
C PHE A 88 16.49 3.24 -5.79
N HIS A 89 17.73 3.05 -6.23
CA HIS A 89 18.65 2.08 -5.63
C HIS A 89 19.11 2.46 -4.23
N LEU A 90 19.16 3.76 -3.91
CA LEU A 90 19.61 4.24 -2.61
C LEU A 90 18.59 3.90 -1.53
N TRP A 91 17.34 4.32 -1.71
CA TRP A 91 16.31 4.13 -0.70
C TRP A 91 15.83 2.68 -0.61
N THR A 92 15.84 1.91 -1.72
CA THR A 92 15.53 0.47 -1.66
C THR A 92 16.61 -0.32 -0.92
N ARG A 93 17.88 0.10 -1.01
CA ARG A 93 18.95 -0.45 -0.18
C ARG A 93 18.78 -0.07 1.29
N GLU A 94 18.36 1.15 1.59
CA GLU A 94 18.05 1.56 2.97
C GLU A 94 16.89 0.75 3.54
N LEU A 95 15.85 0.48 2.74
CA LEU A 95 14.75 -0.42 3.10
C LEU A 95 15.27 -1.83 3.40
N ALA A 96 16.09 -2.41 2.51
CA ALA A 96 16.66 -3.73 2.71
C ALA A 96 17.58 -3.80 3.95
N HIS A 97 18.29 -2.71 4.26
CA HIS A 97 19.11 -2.61 5.45
C HIS A 97 18.25 -2.55 6.73
N LEU A 98 17.19 -1.75 6.72
CA LEU A 98 16.26 -1.63 7.85
C LEU A 98 15.57 -2.98 8.15
N TYR A 99 15.17 -3.71 7.11
CA TYR A 99 14.49 -5.00 7.22
C TYR A 99 15.45 -6.21 7.11
N HIS A 100 16.77 -6.02 7.26
CA HIS A 100 17.77 -7.05 6.97
C HIS A 100 17.47 -8.42 7.62
N TYR A 101 17.21 -8.43 8.92
CA TYR A 101 16.94 -9.66 9.67
C TYR A 101 15.51 -10.19 9.50
N TYR A 102 14.57 -9.36 9.03
CA TYR A 102 13.25 -9.83 8.60
C TYR A 102 13.35 -10.56 7.25
N ILE A 103 14.14 -10.03 6.33
CA ILE A 103 14.34 -10.58 4.99
C ILE A 103 15.26 -11.81 5.03
N HIS A 104 16.29 -11.83 5.87
CA HIS A 104 17.31 -12.89 5.87
C HIS A 104 17.33 -13.79 7.12
N GLY A 105 16.45 -13.53 8.11
CA GLY A 105 16.46 -14.25 9.38
C GLY A 105 17.62 -13.85 10.30
N LEU A 106 17.72 -14.51 11.45
CA LEU A 106 18.63 -14.13 12.55
C LEU A 106 20.12 -14.14 12.19
N ASN A 107 20.51 -14.97 11.22
CA ASN A 107 21.90 -15.08 10.77
C ASN A 107 22.27 -14.04 9.70
N GLY A 108 21.31 -13.21 9.29
CA GLY A 108 21.50 -12.25 8.21
C GLY A 108 21.79 -12.92 6.87
N ASN A 109 22.30 -12.13 5.93
CA ASN A 109 22.65 -12.63 4.59
C ASN A 109 24.03 -13.33 4.57
N ASP A 110 24.17 -14.42 5.33
CA ASP A 110 25.42 -15.20 5.37
C ASP A 110 25.58 -16.10 4.13
N MET A 111 26.27 -15.56 3.12
CA MET A 111 26.59 -16.28 1.88
C MET A 111 27.50 -17.51 2.08
N LYS A 112 28.08 -17.71 3.28
CA LYS A 112 28.92 -18.88 3.61
C LYS A 112 28.14 -19.99 4.30
N ALA A 113 26.91 -19.72 4.77
CA ALA A 113 26.03 -20.69 5.39
C ALA A 113 25.34 -21.58 4.35
N SER A 114 26.09 -22.17 3.43
CA SER A 114 25.52 -22.97 2.34
C SER A 114 24.95 -24.32 2.77
N ASN A 115 24.88 -24.68 4.06
CA ASN A 115 24.40 -26.02 4.44
C ASN A 115 24.01 -26.33 5.91
N ARG A 116 23.43 -25.42 6.72
CA ARG A 116 22.95 -25.83 8.06
C ARG A 116 21.63 -25.17 8.49
N ASN A 117 20.65 -26.05 8.73
CA ASN A 117 19.32 -25.87 9.33
C ASN A 117 18.27 -25.16 8.48
N SER A 118 17.29 -25.95 8.03
CA SER A 118 16.05 -25.55 7.35
C SER A 118 15.11 -24.67 8.18
N ASP A 119 15.47 -24.35 9.42
CA ASP A 119 14.56 -23.80 10.42
C ASP A 119 14.53 -22.25 10.43
N CYS A 120 15.27 -21.60 9.53
CA CYS A 120 15.43 -20.14 9.47
C CYS A 120 15.17 -19.55 8.06
N VAL A 121 14.26 -20.14 7.29
CA VAL A 121 13.82 -19.51 6.03
C VAL A 121 12.78 -18.45 6.36
N SER A 122 13.13 -17.18 6.23
CA SER A 122 12.20 -16.06 6.29
C SER A 122 11.21 -16.15 5.12
N ASN A 123 9.91 -16.23 5.42
CA ASN A 123 8.85 -16.23 4.42
C ASN A 123 8.37 -14.81 4.06
N ILE A 124 9.19 -13.79 4.35
CA ILE A 124 8.84 -12.39 4.14
C ILE A 124 9.37 -11.96 2.78
N ASP A 125 8.46 -11.55 1.91
CA ASP A 125 8.79 -10.99 0.59
C ASP A 125 8.35 -9.52 0.54
N ILE A 126 9.32 -8.62 0.43
CA ILE A 126 9.08 -7.18 0.30
C ILE A 126 9.35 -6.79 -1.14
N GLN A 127 8.28 -6.56 -1.90
CA GLN A 127 8.37 -6.19 -3.31
C GLN A 127 8.15 -4.70 -3.50
N VAL A 128 9.17 -4.03 -4.04
CA VAL A 128 9.07 -2.63 -4.46
C VAL A 128 8.78 -2.58 -5.95
N ARG A 129 7.64 -1.99 -6.32
CA ARG A 129 7.26 -1.77 -7.72
C ARG A 129 6.98 -0.29 -7.95
N TRP A 130 7.47 0.23 -9.06
CA TRP A 130 7.16 1.59 -9.51
C TRP A 130 6.26 1.50 -10.74
N SER A 131 5.08 2.12 -10.67
CA SER A 131 4.13 2.19 -11.80
C SER A 131 3.82 3.65 -12.11
N LEU A 132 3.93 4.02 -13.38
CA LEU A 132 3.58 5.35 -13.88
C LEU A 132 2.10 5.36 -14.26
N TYR A 133 1.28 6.00 -13.42
CA TYR A 133 -0.07 6.39 -13.81
C TYR A 133 0.00 7.85 -14.31
N LEU A 134 -0.60 8.11 -15.47
CA LEU A 134 -0.54 9.41 -16.15
C LEU A 134 -0.99 10.54 -15.20
N ASN A 135 -0.17 11.58 -15.12
CA ASN A 135 -0.38 12.85 -14.41
C ASN A 135 -0.51 12.85 -12.88
N ASN A 136 -0.77 11.72 -12.21
CA ASN A 136 -0.81 11.68 -10.74
C ASN A 136 0.09 10.59 -10.18
N HIS A 137 1.00 11.01 -9.29
CA HIS A 137 1.96 10.13 -8.66
C HIS A 137 1.32 9.46 -7.44
N VAL A 138 1.16 8.15 -7.55
CA VAL A 138 0.53 7.33 -6.52
C VAL A 138 1.55 6.33 -6.00
N ILE A 139 1.63 6.23 -4.68
CA ILE A 139 2.36 5.15 -4.03
C ILE A 139 1.32 4.17 -3.51
N VAL A 140 1.35 2.96 -4.06
CA VAL A 140 0.58 1.82 -3.55
C VAL A 140 1.54 0.93 -2.80
N ILE A 141 1.32 0.76 -1.50
CA ILE A 141 2.05 -0.22 -0.69
C ILE A 141 1.10 -1.40 -0.48
N LEU A 142 1.47 -2.55 -1.04
CA LEU A 142 0.79 -3.82 -0.85
C LEU A 142 1.56 -4.64 0.19
N TRP A 143 0.83 -5.16 1.18
CA TRP A 143 1.29 -6.16 2.15
C TRP A 143 0.39 -7.39 2.06
#